data_AF-A0AAD2FS24-F1
#
_entry.id   AF-A0AAD2FS24-F1
#
_cell.length_a   1.000
_cell.length_b   1.000
_cell.length_c   1.000
_cell.angle_alpha   90.00
_cell.angle_beta   90.00
_cell.angle_gamma   90.00
#
_symmetry.space_group_name_H-M   'P 1'
#
loop_
_entity.id
_entity.type
_entity.pdbx_description
1 polymer ?
#
loop_
_entity_poly.entity_id
_entity_poly.type
_entity_poly.pdbx_seq_one_letter_code
_entity_poly.pdbx_strand_id
1 'polypeptide(L)'
;MAWTEEKWERSEAKRALESDLTLGYCPIDPRRMSVKDTWDQLYDSHEEFDGMAFSFFRKQLTALRKKWKDIKKAEWVAQWETSEAKALLEDDLDNEMLPVDAASMSARAAWDERYIGEVEFEFMEFGFFTEKLQAVRKAWKEKKLAEWQKNWDQSEAKRILQDDLDSGFLPIAAKEMSAKDAWEETYSLHGEFAGMNLSFFSRQLAVLRKEAKKKEAIDWKPSAARLIIIYDLADGVLDIDEDRLPARDAWNATYKDLPEFQEVPYWQFEEKLKDHRESQQQSVVQSCKDELTLAHDLSLFHVKTHNDRGELRFCMTDAKKLLREDVARGLHKGITPKQFQSSRKAYHPFKARKFKERIYQEVRYQKFVAYLADKREKKLKEARRKDQEKKEKEEKRKQKQREMELKKEEEKKEKAEKKKQQQREKELKKQEDKKKKEQEKEEQAIAK
;
A
#
# COMPACT_ATOMS: atom_id res chain seq x y z
N MET A 1 18.30 -44.22 61.34
CA MET A 1 16.84 -44.08 61.15
C MET A 1 16.59 -43.59 59.74
N ALA A 2 15.59 -44.10 59.01
CA ALA A 2 15.31 -43.60 57.67
C ALA A 2 14.76 -42.16 57.72
N TRP A 3 15.28 -41.30 56.85
CA TRP A 3 14.75 -39.95 56.62
C TRP A 3 13.38 -40.05 55.93
N THR A 4 12.38 -39.35 56.44
CA THR A 4 11.03 -39.25 55.86
C THR A 4 10.78 -37.83 55.36
N GLU A 5 9.83 -37.65 54.44
CA GLU A 5 9.48 -36.31 53.92
C GLU A 5 8.98 -35.38 55.04
N GLU A 6 8.23 -35.89 56.01
CA GLU A 6 7.79 -35.10 57.17
C GLU A 6 8.96 -34.65 58.06
N LYS A 7 9.95 -35.53 58.28
CA LYS A 7 11.17 -35.17 59.03
C LYS A 7 11.98 -34.12 58.28
N TRP A 8 12.12 -34.25 56.97
CA TRP A 8 12.82 -33.28 56.12
C TRP A 8 12.20 -31.89 56.20
N GLU A 9 10.87 -31.79 56.09
CA GLU A 9 10.15 -30.51 56.12
C GLU A 9 10.36 -29.70 57.40
N ARG A 10 10.62 -30.37 58.53
CA ARG A 10 10.89 -29.73 59.84
C ARG A 10 12.38 -29.69 60.21
N SER A 11 13.25 -30.25 59.39
CA SER A 11 14.67 -30.44 59.72
C SER A 11 15.50 -29.15 59.64
N GLU A 12 16.56 -29.10 60.44
CA GLU A 12 17.59 -28.05 60.35
C GLU A 12 18.37 -28.15 59.03
N ALA A 13 18.57 -29.37 58.52
CA ALA A 13 19.17 -29.62 57.20
C ALA A 13 18.46 -28.87 56.06
N LYS A 14 17.11 -28.87 56.04
CA LYS A 14 16.35 -28.10 55.06
C LYS A 14 16.56 -26.60 55.20
N ARG A 15 16.57 -26.08 56.44
CA ARG A 15 16.79 -24.65 56.70
C ARG A 15 18.20 -24.22 56.32
N ALA A 16 19.21 -25.05 56.58
CA ALA A 16 20.57 -24.84 56.14
C ALA A 16 20.65 -24.76 54.61
N LEU A 17 20.06 -25.73 53.89
CA LEU A 17 20.00 -25.68 52.42
C LEU A 17 19.27 -24.45 51.88
N GLU A 18 18.12 -24.10 52.46
CA GLU A 18 17.36 -22.91 52.03
C GLU A 18 18.15 -21.62 52.32
N SER A 19 18.87 -21.54 53.44
CA SER A 19 19.77 -20.44 53.78
C SER A 19 20.93 -20.34 52.79
N ASP A 20 21.60 -21.45 52.48
CA ASP A 20 22.74 -21.46 51.55
C ASP A 20 22.34 -21.18 50.11
N LEU A 21 21.12 -21.57 49.70
CA LEU A 21 20.52 -21.15 48.42
C LEU A 21 20.20 -19.65 48.42
N THR A 22 19.77 -19.09 49.55
CA THR A 22 19.49 -17.65 49.70
C THR A 22 20.77 -16.82 49.66
N LEU A 23 21.81 -17.29 50.36
CA LEU A 23 23.10 -16.59 50.51
C LEU A 23 24.03 -16.83 49.31
N GLY A 24 23.68 -17.73 48.39
CA GLY A 24 24.46 -18.02 47.19
C GLY A 24 25.62 -19.01 47.40
N TYR A 25 25.78 -19.57 48.61
CA TYR A 25 26.81 -20.59 48.89
C TYR A 25 26.55 -21.91 48.16
N CYS A 26 25.28 -22.26 47.94
CA CYS A 26 24.90 -23.39 47.09
C CYS A 26 24.38 -22.89 45.73
N PRO A 27 25.12 -23.10 44.62
CA PRO A 27 24.65 -22.66 43.30
C PRO A 27 23.32 -23.30 42.90
N ILE A 28 22.41 -22.49 42.36
CA ILE A 28 21.11 -22.94 41.86
C ILE A 28 21.28 -23.76 40.56
N ASP A 29 22.25 -23.39 39.71
CA ASP A 29 22.54 -24.09 38.47
C ASP A 29 23.41 -25.34 38.73
N PRO A 30 22.91 -26.56 38.45
CA PRO A 30 23.69 -27.79 38.60
C PRO A 30 24.94 -27.86 37.73
N ARG A 31 25.11 -26.97 36.74
CA ARG A 31 26.34 -26.86 35.93
C ARG A 31 27.48 -26.15 36.67
N ARG A 32 27.16 -25.23 37.59
CA ARG A 32 28.15 -24.56 38.43
C ARG A 32 28.67 -25.49 39.52
N MET A 33 27.78 -26.30 40.09
CA MET A 33 28.13 -27.29 41.10
C MET A 33 27.17 -28.48 41.01
N SER A 34 27.72 -29.65 40.68
CA SER A 34 26.90 -30.86 40.60
C SER A 34 26.31 -31.18 41.97
N VAL A 35 25.18 -31.88 42.02
CA VAL A 35 24.57 -32.26 43.29
C VAL A 35 25.52 -33.09 44.16
N LYS A 36 26.42 -33.85 43.53
CA LYS A 36 27.47 -34.60 44.21
C LYS A 36 28.53 -33.67 44.79
N ASP A 37 29.04 -32.72 44.01
CA ASP A 37 30.04 -31.77 44.51
C ASP A 37 29.47 -30.90 45.62
N THR A 38 28.19 -30.51 45.53
CA THR A 38 27.49 -29.80 46.61
C THR A 38 27.44 -30.63 47.89
N TRP A 39 27.14 -31.93 47.80
CA TRP A 39 27.16 -32.81 48.96
C TRP A 39 28.57 -32.95 49.53
N ASP A 40 29.52 -33.36 48.70
CA ASP A 40 30.90 -33.67 49.10
C ASP A 40 31.62 -32.44 49.69
N GLN A 41 31.36 -31.24 49.16
CA GLN A 41 32.07 -30.02 49.59
C GLN A 41 31.39 -29.27 50.73
N LEU A 42 30.04 -29.28 50.78
CA LEU A 42 29.31 -28.39 51.69
C LEU A 42 28.58 -29.13 52.82
N TYR A 43 28.25 -30.42 52.67
CA TYR A 43 27.29 -31.06 53.60
C TYR A 43 27.68 -32.44 54.13
N ASP A 44 28.67 -33.13 53.56
CA ASP A 44 29.08 -34.48 54.00
C ASP A 44 29.57 -34.50 55.46
N SER A 45 30.11 -33.39 55.96
CA SER A 45 30.62 -33.26 57.34
C SER A 45 29.69 -32.49 58.29
N HIS A 46 28.50 -32.10 57.84
CA HIS A 46 27.55 -31.34 58.66
C HIS A 46 26.69 -32.28 59.52
N GLU A 47 26.64 -32.02 60.83
CA GLU A 47 25.87 -32.82 61.80
C GLU A 47 24.37 -32.88 61.44
N GLU A 48 23.86 -31.82 60.82
CA GLU A 48 22.45 -31.71 60.41
C GLU A 48 22.07 -32.75 59.34
N PHE A 49 23.04 -33.26 58.58
CA PHE A 49 22.85 -34.23 57.50
C PHE A 49 23.25 -35.66 57.90
N ASP A 50 23.63 -35.89 59.17
CA ASP A 50 24.06 -37.22 59.62
C ASP A 50 22.98 -38.29 59.38
N GLY A 51 23.42 -39.43 58.86
CA GLY A 51 22.56 -40.55 58.46
C GLY A 51 21.64 -40.27 57.26
N MET A 52 21.78 -39.16 56.54
CA MET A 52 21.04 -38.90 55.30
C MET A 52 21.67 -39.63 54.12
N ALA A 53 20.88 -40.44 53.41
CA ALA A 53 21.33 -41.06 52.18
C ALA A 53 21.47 -40.00 51.07
N PHE A 54 22.58 -40.03 50.33
CA PHE A 54 22.84 -39.12 49.20
C PHE A 54 21.71 -39.11 48.16
N SER A 55 21.05 -40.25 47.92
CA SER A 55 19.90 -40.32 47.01
C SER A 55 18.71 -39.49 47.49
N PHE A 56 18.47 -39.44 48.81
CA PHE A 56 17.46 -38.59 49.42
C PHE A 56 17.85 -37.12 49.34
N PHE A 57 19.09 -36.79 49.71
CA PHE A 57 19.64 -35.44 49.56
C PHE A 57 19.50 -34.91 48.12
N ARG A 58 19.89 -35.73 47.13
CA ARG A 58 19.78 -35.38 45.71
C ARG A 58 18.34 -35.05 45.31
N LYS A 59 17.36 -35.84 45.76
CA LYS A 59 15.93 -35.57 45.50
C LYS A 59 15.52 -34.23 46.09
N GLN A 60 15.89 -33.97 47.35
CA GLN A 60 15.49 -32.76 48.07
C GLN A 60 16.17 -31.50 47.52
N LEU A 61 17.48 -31.53 47.27
CA LEU A 61 18.19 -30.39 46.69
C LEU A 61 17.68 -30.07 45.28
N THR A 62 17.36 -31.08 44.47
CA THR A 62 16.76 -30.85 43.14
C THR A 62 15.39 -30.18 43.26
N ALA A 63 14.56 -30.61 44.22
CA ALA A 63 13.25 -30.01 44.48
C ALA A 63 13.36 -28.58 45.00
N LEU A 64 14.29 -28.31 45.93
CA LEU A 64 14.56 -26.96 46.44
C LEU A 64 15.10 -26.03 45.36
N ARG A 65 16.08 -26.48 44.55
CA ARG A 65 16.59 -25.71 43.40
C ARG A 65 15.46 -25.36 42.43
N LYS A 66 14.55 -26.29 42.15
CA LYS A 66 13.37 -26.02 41.31
C LYS A 66 12.45 -24.97 41.93
N LYS A 67 12.08 -25.13 43.21
CA LYS A 67 11.23 -24.16 43.94
C LYS A 67 11.87 -22.77 43.94
N TRP A 68 13.17 -22.69 44.19
CA TRP A 68 13.93 -21.44 44.16
C TRP A 68 13.97 -20.81 42.76
N LYS A 69 14.16 -21.60 41.71
CA LYS A 69 14.06 -21.13 40.32
C LYS A 69 12.69 -20.52 40.03
N ASP A 70 11.61 -21.17 40.47
CA ASP A 70 10.26 -20.66 40.28
C ASP A 70 10.03 -19.33 41.03
N ILE A 71 10.52 -19.22 42.28
CA ILE A 71 10.47 -17.97 43.06
C ILE A 71 11.27 -16.86 42.36
N LYS A 72 12.52 -17.13 41.99
CA LYS A 72 13.39 -16.14 41.33
C LYS A 72 12.85 -15.73 39.98
N LYS A 73 12.30 -16.67 39.20
CA LYS A 73 11.63 -16.35 37.93
C LYS A 73 10.44 -15.41 38.15
N ALA A 74 9.64 -15.63 39.19
CA ALA A 74 8.52 -14.74 39.52
C ALA A 74 9.00 -13.34 39.94
N GLU A 75 10.04 -13.25 40.77
CA GLU A 75 10.68 -11.98 41.14
C GLU A 75 11.20 -11.24 39.89
N TRP A 76 11.93 -11.94 39.02
CA TRP A 76 12.44 -11.40 37.76
C TRP A 76 11.33 -10.91 36.84
N VAL A 77 10.24 -11.65 36.68
CA VAL A 77 9.09 -11.21 35.88
C VAL A 77 8.50 -9.91 36.42
N ALA A 78 8.39 -9.78 37.76
CA ALA A 78 7.84 -8.58 38.39
C ALA A 78 8.76 -7.37 38.26
N GLN A 79 10.08 -7.57 38.32
CA GLN A 79 11.08 -6.50 38.28
C GLN A 79 11.61 -6.19 36.87
N TRP A 80 11.28 -7.02 35.87
CA TRP A 80 11.88 -6.95 34.52
C TRP A 80 11.82 -5.55 33.92
N GLU A 81 10.64 -4.90 34.00
CA GLU A 81 10.40 -3.60 33.36
C GLU A 81 11.28 -2.47 33.92
N THR A 82 11.74 -2.60 35.17
CA THR A 82 12.61 -1.63 35.85
C THR A 82 14.02 -2.18 36.10
N SER A 83 14.36 -3.32 35.50
CA SER A 83 15.64 -3.99 35.77
C SER A 83 16.79 -3.35 34.99
N GLU A 84 17.96 -3.29 35.62
CA GLU A 84 19.22 -2.85 34.97
C GLU A 84 19.57 -3.75 33.79
N ALA A 85 19.24 -5.04 33.87
CA ALA A 85 19.39 -5.99 32.76
C ALA A 85 18.63 -5.56 31.50
N LYS A 86 17.37 -5.13 31.64
CA LYS A 86 16.58 -4.63 30.51
C LYS A 86 17.20 -3.34 29.96
N ALA A 87 17.61 -2.41 30.83
CA ALA A 87 18.25 -1.16 30.44
C ALA A 87 19.56 -1.41 29.66
N LEU A 88 20.38 -2.37 30.10
CA LEU A 88 21.61 -2.74 29.41
C LEU A 88 21.32 -3.33 28.02
N LEU A 89 20.31 -4.21 27.88
CA LEU A 89 19.91 -4.73 26.56
C LEU A 89 19.39 -3.63 25.63
N GLU A 90 18.64 -2.67 26.15
CA GLU A 90 18.15 -1.53 25.36
C GLU A 90 19.28 -0.61 24.93
N ASP A 91 20.24 -0.31 25.81
CA ASP A 91 21.43 0.48 25.51
C ASP A 91 22.33 -0.21 24.48
N ASP A 92 22.57 -1.52 24.63
CA ASP A 92 23.34 -2.31 23.67
C ASP A 92 22.68 -2.37 22.28
N LEU A 93 21.35 -2.35 22.21
CA LEU A 93 20.64 -2.24 20.93
C LEU A 93 20.74 -0.84 20.34
N ASP A 94 20.65 0.21 21.17
CA ASP A 94 20.78 1.60 20.72
C ASP A 94 22.20 1.95 20.26
N ASN A 95 23.23 1.31 20.85
CA ASN A 95 24.63 1.46 20.47
C ASN A 95 25.09 0.51 19.34
N GLU A 96 24.16 -0.23 18.72
CA GLU A 96 24.42 -1.26 17.68
C GLU A 96 25.36 -2.39 18.12
N MET A 97 25.60 -2.46 19.42
CA MET A 97 26.47 -3.42 20.06
C MET A 97 25.79 -4.81 20.04
N LEU A 98 24.47 -4.86 20.15
CA LEU A 98 23.67 -6.07 20.00
C LEU A 98 22.87 -6.05 18.68
N PRO A 99 23.00 -7.05 17.79
CA PRO A 99 22.21 -7.08 16.57
C PRO A 99 20.71 -7.22 16.85
N VAL A 100 19.91 -6.45 16.11
CA VAL A 100 18.44 -6.45 16.20
C VAL A 100 17.82 -7.70 15.56
N ASP A 101 18.51 -8.31 14.59
CA ASP A 101 18.12 -9.57 13.97
C ASP A 101 18.71 -10.77 14.72
N ALA A 102 17.85 -11.73 15.02
CA ALA A 102 18.25 -12.98 15.65
C ALA A 102 19.09 -13.86 14.72
N ALA A 103 18.98 -13.66 13.39
CA ALA A 103 19.82 -14.36 12.42
C ALA A 103 21.29 -13.90 12.48
N SER A 104 21.54 -12.62 12.78
CA SER A 104 22.90 -12.07 12.91
C SER A 104 23.57 -12.51 14.21
N MET A 105 22.82 -12.52 15.31
CA MET A 105 23.32 -13.01 16.60
C MET A 105 22.21 -13.72 17.36
N SER A 106 22.40 -15.03 17.52
CA SER A 106 21.50 -15.87 18.30
C SER A 106 21.50 -15.42 19.77
N ALA A 107 20.39 -15.66 20.48
CA ALA A 107 20.34 -15.36 21.92
C ALA A 107 21.44 -16.11 22.69
N ARG A 108 21.85 -17.29 22.23
CA ARG A 108 22.93 -18.07 22.83
C ARG A 108 24.28 -17.39 22.69
N ALA A 109 24.61 -16.94 21.48
CA ALA A 109 25.84 -16.20 21.22
C ALA A 109 25.89 -14.91 22.04
N ALA A 110 24.80 -14.13 22.04
CA ALA A 110 24.71 -12.92 22.85
C ALA A 110 24.92 -13.20 24.35
N TRP A 111 24.29 -14.26 24.88
CA TRP A 111 24.47 -14.67 26.27
C TRP A 111 25.91 -15.08 26.59
N ASP A 112 26.49 -15.99 25.79
CA ASP A 112 27.81 -16.56 26.05
C ASP A 112 28.95 -15.55 25.80
N GLU A 113 28.79 -14.59 24.88
CA GLU A 113 29.84 -13.61 24.54
C GLU A 113 29.81 -12.34 25.40
N ARG A 114 28.64 -11.97 25.93
CA ARG A 114 28.45 -10.67 26.60
C ARG A 114 27.85 -10.70 27.97
N TYR A 115 26.78 -11.46 28.16
CA TYR A 115 25.97 -11.32 29.38
C TYR A 115 26.28 -12.40 30.41
N ILE A 116 27.09 -13.40 30.06
CA ILE A 116 27.53 -14.42 31.00
C ILE A 116 28.50 -13.83 32.03
N GLY A 117 28.06 -13.74 33.27
CA GLY A 117 28.87 -13.23 34.38
C GLY A 117 28.63 -11.76 34.71
N GLU A 118 27.82 -11.06 33.92
CA GLU A 118 27.32 -9.74 34.29
C GLU A 118 26.37 -9.85 35.49
N VAL A 119 26.54 -8.95 36.46
CA VAL A 119 25.82 -8.98 37.74
C VAL A 119 24.32 -8.78 37.52
N GLU A 120 23.96 -7.98 36.53
CA GLU A 120 22.60 -7.70 36.11
C GLU A 120 21.90 -8.95 35.57
N PHE A 121 22.63 -9.95 35.09
CA PHE A 121 22.08 -11.21 34.59
C PHE A 121 22.32 -12.36 35.57
N GLU A 122 22.83 -12.08 36.76
CA GLU A 122 23.04 -13.08 37.78
C GLU A 122 21.70 -13.72 38.16
N PHE A 123 21.67 -15.05 38.22
CA PHE A 123 20.48 -15.87 38.47
C PHE A 123 19.43 -15.90 37.34
N MET A 124 19.65 -15.22 36.21
CA MET A 124 18.75 -15.31 35.08
C MET A 124 18.96 -16.63 34.32
N GLU A 125 17.88 -17.38 34.11
CA GLU A 125 17.94 -18.59 33.29
C GLU A 125 18.02 -18.23 31.81
N PHE A 126 18.87 -18.93 31.05
CA PHE A 126 19.05 -18.70 29.62
C PHE A 126 17.74 -18.75 28.80
N GLY A 127 16.80 -19.63 29.18
CA GLY A 127 15.48 -19.69 28.55
C GLY A 127 14.68 -18.41 28.76
N PHE A 128 14.73 -17.85 29.98
CA PHE A 128 14.10 -16.58 30.31
C PHE A 128 14.78 -15.41 29.59
N PHE A 129 16.13 -15.39 29.58
CA PHE A 129 16.90 -14.42 28.81
C PHE A 129 16.51 -14.41 27.33
N THR A 130 16.38 -15.59 26.70
CA THR A 130 16.01 -15.70 25.28
C THR A 130 14.65 -15.06 25.00
N GLU A 131 13.66 -15.36 25.85
CA GLU A 131 12.31 -14.77 25.76
C GLU A 131 12.35 -13.24 25.91
N LYS A 132 13.07 -12.76 26.93
CA LYS A 132 13.19 -11.33 27.22
C LYS A 132 13.96 -10.58 26.15
N LEU A 133 15.06 -11.13 25.64
CA LEU A 133 15.82 -10.55 24.54
C LEU A 133 14.97 -10.41 23.27
N GLN A 134 14.17 -11.42 22.95
CA GLN A 134 13.23 -11.33 21.82
C GLN A 134 12.17 -10.24 22.04
N ALA A 135 11.65 -10.12 23.26
CA ALA A 135 10.71 -9.08 23.63
C ALA A 135 11.32 -7.67 23.50
N VAL A 136 12.55 -7.47 24.01
CA VAL A 136 13.27 -6.19 23.89
C VAL A 136 13.58 -5.87 22.43
N ARG A 137 14.11 -6.82 21.65
CA ARG A 137 14.33 -6.62 20.21
C ARG A 137 13.05 -6.22 19.47
N LYS A 138 11.91 -6.83 19.82
CA LYS A 138 10.61 -6.48 19.25
C LYS A 138 10.18 -5.08 19.65
N ALA A 139 10.23 -4.74 20.94
CA ALA A 139 9.86 -3.42 21.46
C ALA A 139 10.75 -2.32 20.86
N TRP A 140 12.05 -2.58 20.73
CA TRP A 140 13.01 -1.69 20.09
C TRP A 140 12.68 -1.47 18.60
N LYS A 141 12.38 -2.54 17.85
CA LYS A 141 11.93 -2.44 16.45
C LYS A 141 10.68 -1.56 16.35
N GLU A 142 9.71 -1.74 17.25
CA GLU A 142 8.48 -0.95 17.27
C GLU A 142 8.75 0.53 17.63
N LYS A 143 9.63 0.80 18.61
CA LYS A 143 10.06 2.14 19.01
C LYS A 143 10.76 2.86 17.86
N LYS A 144 11.79 2.25 17.26
CA LYS A 144 12.50 2.81 16.10
C LYS A 144 11.57 2.99 14.91
N LEU A 145 10.70 2.02 14.63
CA LEU A 145 9.70 2.15 13.57
C LEU A 145 8.79 3.37 13.80
N ALA A 146 8.37 3.63 15.05
CA ALA A 146 7.56 4.80 15.39
C ALA A 146 8.34 6.12 15.24
N GLU A 147 9.60 6.16 15.65
CA GLU A 147 10.49 7.31 15.46
C GLU A 147 10.71 7.61 13.96
N TRP A 148 11.01 6.56 13.18
CA TRP A 148 11.13 6.66 11.73
C TRP A 148 9.84 7.13 11.10
N GLN A 149 8.69 6.59 11.49
CA GLN A 149 7.41 6.99 10.94
C GLN A 149 7.07 8.45 11.26
N LYS A 150 7.47 8.96 12.44
CA LYS A 150 7.30 10.37 12.80
C LYS A 150 8.18 11.29 11.95
N ASN A 151 9.38 10.84 11.58
CA ASN A 151 10.34 11.63 10.82
C ASN A 151 10.26 11.40 9.30
N TRP A 152 9.58 10.34 8.85
CA TRP A 152 9.53 9.90 7.45
C TRP A 152 9.07 11.02 6.51
N ASP A 153 8.03 11.75 6.90
CA ASP A 153 7.45 12.80 6.06
C ASP A 153 8.40 13.97 5.76
N GLN A 154 9.41 14.17 6.61
CA GLN A 154 10.45 15.18 6.45
C GLN A 154 11.82 14.59 6.09
N SER A 155 11.90 13.26 5.93
CA SER A 155 13.16 12.56 5.70
C SER A 155 13.68 12.79 4.29
N GLU A 156 15.00 12.87 4.15
CA GLU A 156 15.66 12.94 2.85
C GLU A 156 15.45 11.67 2.03
N ALA A 157 15.40 10.51 2.69
CA ALA A 157 15.06 9.22 2.07
C ALA A 157 13.71 9.25 1.34
N LYS A 158 12.66 9.84 1.95
CA LYS A 158 11.36 9.99 1.28
C LYS A 158 11.46 10.88 0.05
N ARG A 159 12.22 11.98 0.14
CA ARG A 159 12.43 12.91 -0.97
C ARG A 159 13.14 12.23 -2.14
N ILE A 160 14.21 11.48 -1.87
CA ILE A 160 14.94 10.71 -2.88
C ILE A 160 14.00 9.75 -3.60
N LEU A 161 13.22 8.95 -2.85
CA LEU A 161 12.25 8.03 -3.49
C LEU A 161 11.18 8.75 -4.32
N GLN A 162 10.74 9.93 -3.89
CA GLN A 162 9.77 10.72 -4.65
C GLN A 162 10.39 11.27 -5.94
N ASP A 163 11.61 11.82 -5.87
CA ASP A 163 12.34 12.32 -7.03
C ASP A 163 12.65 11.19 -8.03
N ASP A 164 13.00 10.00 -7.53
CA ASP A 164 13.27 8.82 -8.36
C ASP A 164 11.98 8.25 -9.01
N LEU A 165 10.84 8.33 -8.33
CA LEU A 165 9.53 8.00 -8.92
C LEU A 165 9.12 9.04 -9.97
N ASP A 166 9.27 10.34 -9.66
CA ASP A 166 8.86 11.44 -10.53
C ASP A 166 9.76 11.55 -11.78
N SER A 167 11.04 11.15 -11.67
CA SER A 167 11.99 11.08 -12.80
C SER A 167 11.83 9.81 -13.65
N GLY A 168 11.09 8.82 -13.16
CA GLY A 168 10.92 7.51 -13.81
C GLY A 168 12.11 6.56 -13.65
N PHE A 169 13.10 6.90 -12.82
CA PHE A 169 14.18 5.98 -12.45
C PHE A 169 13.62 4.77 -11.70
N LEU A 170 12.70 5.01 -10.77
CA LEU A 170 11.97 3.98 -10.05
C LEU A 170 10.60 3.76 -10.70
N PRO A 171 10.29 2.57 -11.22
CA PRO A 171 9.01 2.35 -11.88
C PRO A 171 7.86 2.37 -10.88
N ILE A 172 6.74 2.97 -11.30
CA ILE A 172 5.50 3.05 -10.52
C ILE A 172 4.86 1.65 -10.38
N ALA A 173 5.01 0.80 -11.40
CA ALA A 173 4.52 -0.56 -11.40
C ALA A 173 5.45 -1.47 -10.60
N ALA A 174 4.95 -2.04 -9.50
CA ALA A 174 5.71 -2.96 -8.66
C ALA A 174 6.14 -4.26 -9.37
N LYS A 175 5.54 -4.58 -10.52
CA LYS A 175 5.92 -5.73 -11.37
C LYS A 175 7.20 -5.47 -12.16
N GLU A 176 7.53 -4.21 -12.44
CA GLU A 176 8.73 -3.85 -13.23
C GLU A 176 9.98 -3.84 -12.36
N MET A 177 9.85 -3.40 -11.10
CA MET A 177 10.93 -3.49 -10.11
C MET A 177 10.33 -3.76 -8.74
N SER A 178 10.67 -4.91 -8.15
CA SER A 178 10.20 -5.23 -6.81
C SER A 178 10.84 -4.29 -5.79
N ALA A 179 10.21 -4.13 -4.62
CA ALA A 179 10.79 -3.31 -3.57
C ALA A 179 12.10 -3.90 -3.02
N LYS A 180 12.28 -5.23 -3.13
CA LYS A 180 13.51 -5.91 -2.76
C LYS A 180 14.63 -5.58 -3.72
N ASP A 181 14.38 -5.67 -5.03
CA ASP A 181 15.39 -5.37 -6.05
C ASP A 181 15.82 -3.90 -5.97
N ALA A 182 14.84 -2.99 -5.87
CA ALA A 182 15.13 -1.56 -5.66
C ALA A 182 16.01 -1.32 -4.42
N TRP A 183 15.69 -1.97 -3.31
CA TRP A 183 16.46 -1.87 -2.07
C TRP A 183 17.88 -2.40 -2.23
N GLU A 184 18.04 -3.64 -2.70
CA GLU A 184 19.33 -4.31 -2.80
C GLU A 184 20.25 -3.63 -3.82
N GLU A 185 19.72 -3.22 -4.98
CA GLU A 185 20.53 -2.66 -6.07
C GLU A 185 20.85 -1.18 -5.89
N THR A 186 19.96 -0.39 -5.28
CA THR A 186 20.09 1.08 -5.26
C THR A 186 20.18 1.65 -3.85
N TYR A 187 19.23 1.33 -2.98
CA TYR A 187 19.04 2.11 -1.74
C TYR A 187 19.74 1.55 -0.50
N SER A 188 20.17 0.28 -0.51
CA SER A 188 20.79 -0.37 0.65
C SER A 188 22.14 0.24 1.05
N LEU A 189 22.83 0.87 0.09
CA LEU A 189 24.12 1.53 0.30
C LEU A 189 24.00 3.04 0.54
N HIS A 190 22.81 3.62 0.41
CA HIS A 190 22.61 5.05 0.63
C HIS A 190 22.57 5.36 2.13
N GLY A 191 23.38 6.33 2.56
CA GLY A 191 23.47 6.74 3.97
C GLY A 191 22.15 7.26 4.53
N GLU A 192 21.28 7.83 3.69
CA GLU A 192 19.96 8.34 4.05
C GLU A 192 18.97 7.22 4.44
N PHE A 193 19.26 5.98 4.03
CA PHE A 193 18.49 4.79 4.36
C PHE A 193 19.18 3.92 5.42
N ALA A 194 20.28 4.39 6.03
CA ALA A 194 20.97 3.67 7.09
C ALA A 194 20.02 3.39 8.27
N GLY A 195 19.99 2.14 8.73
CA GLY A 195 19.09 1.68 9.80
C GLY A 195 17.63 1.41 9.38
N MET A 196 17.27 1.69 8.13
CA MET A 196 15.98 1.29 7.57
C MET A 196 15.99 -0.20 7.23
N ASN A 197 14.92 -0.93 7.58
CA ASN A 197 14.77 -2.32 7.16
C ASN A 197 13.98 -2.43 5.85
N LEU A 198 14.23 -3.52 5.11
CA LEU A 198 13.58 -3.79 3.83
C LEU A 198 12.04 -3.81 3.92
N SER A 199 11.48 -4.26 5.05
CA SER A 199 10.02 -4.35 5.20
C SER A 199 9.36 -2.98 5.35
N PHE A 200 9.98 -2.04 6.09
CA PHE A 200 9.54 -0.66 6.16
C PHE A 200 9.72 0.02 4.82
N PHE A 201 10.90 -0.10 4.19
CA PHE A 201 11.16 0.43 2.85
C PHE A 201 10.09 -0.03 1.85
N SER A 202 9.81 -1.34 1.79
CA SER A 202 8.82 -1.91 0.88
C SER A 202 7.41 -1.34 1.12
N ARG A 203 7.03 -1.14 2.39
CA ARG A 203 5.75 -0.53 2.74
C ARG A 203 5.69 0.93 2.30
N GLN A 204 6.74 1.71 2.58
CA GLN A 204 6.78 3.12 2.23
C GLN A 204 6.83 3.34 0.71
N LEU A 205 7.63 2.56 0.00
CA LEU A 205 7.67 2.58 -1.46
C LEU A 205 6.30 2.23 -2.06
N ALA A 206 5.57 1.26 -1.49
CA ALA A 206 4.22 0.94 -1.94
C ALA A 206 3.23 2.11 -1.71
N VAL A 207 3.38 2.88 -0.61
CA VAL A 207 2.58 4.10 -0.37
C VAL A 207 2.94 5.17 -1.39
N LEU A 208 4.22 5.46 -1.59
CA LEU A 208 4.68 6.45 -2.55
C LEU A 208 4.27 6.11 -3.99
N ARG A 209 4.37 4.84 -4.41
CA ARG A 209 3.85 4.37 -5.70
C ARG A 209 2.34 4.59 -5.83
N LYS A 210 1.57 4.35 -4.77
CA LYS A 210 0.12 4.66 -4.77
C LYS A 210 -0.16 6.15 -4.88
N GLU A 211 0.65 7.00 -4.26
CA GLU A 211 0.55 8.45 -4.37
C GLU A 211 0.92 8.93 -5.77
N ALA A 212 2.02 8.42 -6.34
CA ALA A 212 2.43 8.70 -7.72
C ALA A 212 1.34 8.30 -8.72
N LYS A 213 0.79 7.07 -8.60
CA LYS A 213 -0.39 6.64 -9.38
C LYS A 213 -1.54 7.63 -9.27
N LYS A 214 -1.87 8.10 -8.06
CA LYS A 214 -2.95 9.07 -7.87
C LYS A 214 -2.66 10.43 -8.50
N LYS A 215 -1.41 10.88 -8.53
CA LYS A 215 -1.01 12.14 -9.17
C LYS A 215 -1.16 12.05 -10.69
N GLU A 216 -0.78 10.92 -11.29
CA GLU A 216 -0.91 10.69 -12.75
C GLU A 216 -2.34 10.34 -13.18
N ALA A 217 -3.16 9.82 -12.26
CA ALA A 217 -4.51 9.38 -12.59
C ALA A 217 -5.38 10.54 -13.06
N ILE A 218 -6.01 10.36 -14.23
CA ILE A 218 -7.03 11.27 -14.72
C ILE A 218 -8.34 11.00 -13.98
N ASP A 219 -9.17 12.03 -13.84
CA ASP A 219 -10.56 11.83 -13.44
C ASP A 219 -11.32 11.03 -14.52
N TRP A 220 -11.42 9.72 -14.28
CA TRP A 220 -11.96 8.76 -15.23
C TRP A 220 -13.47 8.91 -15.45
N LYS A 221 -14.22 9.40 -14.46
CA LYS A 221 -15.70 9.39 -14.52
C LYS A 221 -16.25 10.30 -15.63
N PRO A 222 -15.79 11.56 -15.77
CA PRO A 222 -16.25 12.46 -16.82
C PRO A 222 -15.45 12.35 -18.12
N SER A 223 -14.41 11.51 -18.19
CA SER A 223 -13.51 11.49 -19.34
C SER A 223 -14.19 10.96 -20.61
N ALA A 224 -13.77 11.49 -21.76
CA ALA A 224 -14.20 10.98 -23.06
C ALA A 224 -13.71 9.52 -23.28
N ALA A 225 -12.49 9.21 -22.82
CA ALA A 225 -11.90 7.87 -22.86
C ALA A 225 -12.81 6.79 -22.27
N ARG A 226 -13.42 7.05 -21.11
CA ARG A 226 -14.36 6.11 -20.47
C ARG A 226 -15.56 5.80 -21.35
N LEU A 227 -16.15 6.82 -21.99
CA LEU A 227 -17.33 6.65 -22.83
C LEU A 227 -17.03 5.83 -24.08
N ILE A 228 -15.85 6.04 -24.68
CA ILE A 228 -15.40 5.26 -25.84
C ILE A 228 -15.33 3.77 -25.48
N ILE A 229 -14.64 3.40 -24.39
CA ILE A 229 -14.55 1.98 -23.97
C ILE A 229 -15.94 1.37 -23.73
N ILE A 230 -16.83 2.08 -23.04
CA ILE A 230 -18.18 1.58 -22.75
C ILE A 230 -18.97 1.36 -24.05
N TYR A 231 -18.85 2.26 -25.01
CA TYR A 231 -19.54 2.13 -26.29
C TYR A 231 -18.94 1.02 -27.15
N ASP A 232 -17.62 0.88 -27.20
CA ASP A 232 -16.95 -0.18 -27.96
C ASP A 232 -17.29 -1.57 -27.40
N LEU A 233 -17.37 -1.73 -26.06
CA LEU A 233 -17.83 -2.96 -25.42
C LEU A 233 -19.31 -3.26 -25.72
N ALA A 234 -20.16 -2.23 -25.72
CA ALA A 234 -21.59 -2.39 -25.98
C ALA A 234 -21.88 -2.72 -27.46
N ASP A 235 -21.10 -2.14 -28.37
CA ASP A 235 -21.24 -2.34 -29.81
C ASP A 235 -20.48 -3.60 -30.30
N GLY A 236 -19.72 -4.26 -29.42
CA GLY A 236 -18.97 -5.49 -29.70
C GLY A 236 -17.69 -5.27 -30.51
N VAL A 237 -17.22 -4.03 -30.61
CA VAL A 237 -15.92 -3.67 -31.21
C VAL A 237 -14.79 -4.15 -30.32
N LEU A 238 -14.97 -4.04 -28.99
CA LEU A 238 -14.03 -4.53 -28.00
C LEU A 238 -14.53 -5.84 -27.38
N ASP A 239 -13.70 -6.87 -27.37
CA ASP A 239 -14.08 -8.16 -26.78
C ASP A 239 -14.19 -8.05 -25.26
N ILE A 240 -15.24 -8.69 -24.73
CA ILE A 240 -15.57 -8.78 -23.31
C ILE A 240 -14.59 -9.74 -22.60
N ASP A 241 -14.05 -10.71 -23.33
CA ASP A 241 -13.10 -11.68 -22.81
C ASP A 241 -11.66 -11.12 -22.83
N GLU A 242 -10.99 -11.15 -21.67
CA GLU A 242 -9.63 -10.64 -21.52
C GLU A 242 -8.60 -11.51 -22.25
N ASP A 243 -8.84 -12.81 -22.35
CA ASP A 243 -7.92 -13.76 -22.96
C ASP A 243 -7.86 -13.62 -24.48
N ARG A 244 -8.94 -13.14 -25.10
CA ARG A 244 -9.02 -12.95 -26.56
C ARG A 244 -8.35 -11.68 -27.02
N LEU A 245 -8.46 -10.62 -26.22
CA LEU A 245 -7.81 -9.35 -26.50
C LEU A 245 -7.31 -8.73 -25.19
N PRO A 246 -6.07 -9.05 -24.78
CA PRO A 246 -5.47 -8.47 -23.58
C PRO A 246 -5.50 -6.94 -23.61
N ALA A 247 -5.55 -6.32 -22.43
CA ALA A 247 -5.61 -4.86 -22.32
C ALA A 247 -4.45 -4.17 -23.05
N ARG A 248 -3.26 -4.77 -23.02
CA ARG A 248 -2.06 -4.26 -23.70
C ARG A 248 -2.22 -4.22 -25.22
N ASP A 249 -2.83 -5.24 -25.79
CA ASP A 249 -3.01 -5.36 -27.23
C ASP A 249 -4.12 -4.41 -27.70
N ALA A 250 -5.23 -4.35 -26.96
CA ALA A 250 -6.28 -3.36 -27.19
C ALA A 250 -5.72 -1.93 -27.14
N TRP A 251 -4.89 -1.64 -26.13
CA TRP A 251 -4.24 -0.34 -25.97
C TRP A 251 -3.39 0.02 -27.19
N ASN A 252 -2.45 -0.86 -27.57
CA ASN A 252 -1.51 -0.60 -28.64
C ASN A 252 -2.15 -0.57 -30.03
N ALA A 253 -3.18 -1.39 -30.26
CA ALA A 253 -3.82 -1.49 -31.57
C ALA A 253 -4.82 -0.35 -31.85
N THR A 254 -5.56 0.10 -30.82
CA THR A 254 -6.73 0.97 -31.03
C THR A 254 -6.65 2.28 -30.25
N TYR A 255 -6.21 2.26 -28.99
CA TYR A 255 -6.45 3.39 -28.08
C TYR A 255 -5.26 4.33 -27.90
N LYS A 256 -4.02 3.84 -28.02
CA LYS A 256 -2.80 4.60 -27.73
C LYS A 256 -2.68 5.90 -28.55
N ASP A 257 -3.10 5.86 -29.81
CA ASP A 257 -2.97 7.00 -30.74
C ASP A 257 -4.19 7.93 -30.72
N LEU A 258 -5.21 7.62 -29.92
CA LEU A 258 -6.40 8.46 -29.81
C LEU A 258 -6.14 9.67 -28.90
N PRO A 259 -6.56 10.88 -29.29
CA PRO A 259 -6.31 12.10 -28.53
C PRO A 259 -6.96 12.08 -27.13
N GLU A 260 -8.03 11.31 -26.94
CA GLU A 260 -8.71 11.13 -25.65
C GLU A 260 -7.88 10.30 -24.64
N PHE A 261 -6.95 9.49 -25.13
CA PHE A 261 -6.15 8.57 -24.33
C PHE A 261 -4.70 9.01 -24.15
N GLN A 262 -4.26 10.06 -24.85
CA GLN A 262 -2.88 10.55 -24.80
C GLN A 262 -2.37 10.87 -23.38
N GLU A 263 -3.26 11.29 -22.48
CA GLU A 263 -2.91 11.59 -21.09
C GLU A 263 -3.25 10.45 -20.12
N VAL A 264 -4.03 9.45 -20.58
CA VAL A 264 -4.45 8.33 -19.71
C VAL A 264 -3.26 7.38 -19.55
N PRO A 265 -2.73 7.18 -18.34
CA PRO A 265 -1.65 6.23 -18.14
C PRO A 265 -2.15 4.80 -18.38
N TYR A 266 -1.31 3.97 -19.00
CA TYR A 266 -1.69 2.59 -19.39
C TYR A 266 -2.22 1.76 -18.21
N TRP A 267 -1.61 1.88 -17.02
CA TRP A 267 -2.06 1.14 -15.85
C TRP A 267 -3.51 1.49 -15.45
N GLN A 268 -3.91 2.76 -15.62
CA GLN A 268 -5.29 3.19 -15.34
C GLN A 268 -6.24 2.67 -16.39
N PHE A 269 -5.83 2.67 -17.67
CA PHE A 269 -6.61 2.06 -18.74
C PHE A 269 -6.84 0.57 -18.50
N GLU A 270 -5.79 -0.18 -18.14
CA GLU A 270 -5.83 -1.62 -17.87
C GLU A 270 -6.80 -1.94 -16.73
N GLU A 271 -6.65 -1.28 -15.58
CA GLU A 271 -7.56 -1.46 -14.43
C GLU A 271 -9.01 -1.13 -14.80
N LYS A 272 -9.23 -0.04 -15.55
CA LYS A 272 -10.59 0.40 -15.89
C LYS A 272 -11.24 -0.44 -16.99
N LEU A 273 -10.46 -0.94 -17.94
CA LEU A 273 -10.95 -1.87 -18.94
C LEU A 273 -11.41 -3.17 -18.28
N LYS A 274 -10.64 -3.69 -17.31
CA LYS A 274 -11.02 -4.85 -16.52
C LYS A 274 -12.34 -4.63 -15.77
N ASP A 275 -12.45 -3.52 -15.04
CA ASP A 275 -13.69 -3.15 -14.33
C ASP A 275 -14.91 -3.13 -15.29
N HIS A 276 -14.76 -2.55 -16.47
CA HIS A 276 -15.85 -2.46 -17.46
C HIS A 276 -16.19 -3.80 -18.10
N ARG A 277 -15.19 -4.66 -18.37
CA ARG A 277 -15.39 -6.04 -18.84
C ARG A 277 -16.19 -6.85 -17.82
N GLU A 278 -15.77 -6.84 -16.55
CA GLU A 278 -16.51 -7.53 -15.49
C GLU A 278 -17.95 -7.04 -15.39
N SER A 279 -18.18 -5.72 -15.44
CA SER A 279 -19.53 -5.16 -15.43
C SER A 279 -20.36 -5.61 -16.64
N GLN A 280 -19.77 -5.68 -17.84
CA GLN A 280 -20.45 -6.14 -19.04
C GLN A 280 -20.73 -7.64 -18.99
N GLN A 281 -19.79 -8.45 -18.50
CA GLN A 281 -19.99 -9.89 -18.28
C GLN A 281 -21.15 -10.14 -17.32
N GLN A 282 -21.22 -9.42 -16.20
CA GLN A 282 -22.35 -9.50 -15.27
C GLN A 282 -23.67 -9.14 -15.96
N SER A 283 -23.69 -8.11 -16.80
CA SER A 283 -24.87 -7.75 -17.60
C SER A 283 -25.29 -8.85 -18.57
N VAL A 284 -24.33 -9.52 -19.23
CA VAL A 284 -24.60 -10.65 -20.12
C VAL A 284 -25.14 -11.85 -19.35
N VAL A 285 -24.51 -12.23 -18.23
CA VAL A 285 -24.98 -13.32 -17.37
C VAL A 285 -26.40 -13.04 -16.86
N GLN A 286 -26.69 -11.80 -16.46
CA GLN A 286 -28.04 -11.40 -16.06
C GLN A 286 -29.02 -11.51 -17.23
N SER A 287 -28.64 -11.03 -18.41
CA SER A 287 -29.47 -11.16 -19.62
C SER A 287 -29.77 -12.62 -19.97
N CYS A 288 -28.79 -13.53 -19.83
CA CYS A 288 -28.99 -14.95 -20.05
C CYS A 288 -29.94 -15.56 -19.00
N LYS A 289 -29.81 -15.18 -17.73
CA LYS A 289 -30.75 -15.60 -16.68
C LYS A 289 -32.16 -15.12 -16.98
N ASP A 290 -32.31 -13.85 -17.34
CA ASP A 290 -33.61 -13.25 -17.69
C ASP A 290 -34.21 -13.94 -18.93
N GLU A 291 -33.40 -14.30 -19.92
CA GLU A 291 -33.84 -15.06 -21.10
C GLU A 291 -34.29 -16.48 -20.74
N LEU A 292 -33.56 -17.18 -19.87
CA LEU A 292 -33.95 -18.50 -19.37
C LEU A 292 -35.23 -18.45 -18.54
N THR A 293 -35.37 -17.45 -17.67
CA THR A 293 -36.60 -17.21 -16.90
C THR A 293 -37.76 -16.93 -17.83
N LEU A 294 -37.56 -16.08 -18.84
CA LEU A 294 -38.58 -15.81 -19.85
C LEU A 294 -38.95 -17.08 -20.64
N ALA A 295 -37.97 -17.88 -21.07
CA ALA A 295 -38.23 -19.12 -21.79
C ALA A 295 -39.00 -20.14 -20.94
N HIS A 296 -38.65 -20.26 -19.66
CA HIS A 296 -39.38 -21.06 -18.69
C HIS A 296 -40.83 -20.56 -18.55
N ASP A 297 -41.05 -19.26 -18.36
CA ASP A 297 -42.39 -18.69 -18.26
C ASP A 297 -43.21 -18.90 -19.55
N LEU A 298 -42.58 -18.79 -20.72
CA LEU A 298 -43.23 -19.05 -22.00
C LEU A 298 -43.61 -20.54 -22.17
N SER A 299 -42.90 -21.47 -21.53
CA SER A 299 -43.23 -22.89 -21.52
C SER A 299 -44.45 -23.20 -20.63
N LEU A 300 -44.57 -22.53 -19.49
CA LEU A 300 -45.73 -22.63 -18.60
C LEU A 300 -46.95 -21.92 -19.20
N PHE A 301 -46.73 -20.75 -19.79
CA PHE A 301 -47.76 -19.87 -20.34
C PHE A 301 -47.59 -19.72 -21.85
N HIS A 302 -48.02 -20.76 -22.58
CA HIS A 302 -48.01 -20.79 -24.04
C HIS A 302 -48.56 -19.48 -24.63
N VAL A 303 -47.75 -18.81 -25.44
CA VAL A 303 -48.16 -17.56 -26.09
C VAL A 303 -49.28 -17.87 -27.09
N LYS A 304 -50.50 -17.48 -26.74
CA LYS A 304 -51.64 -17.58 -27.65
C LYS A 304 -51.36 -16.75 -28.90
N THR A 305 -51.46 -17.38 -30.07
CA THR A 305 -51.29 -16.73 -31.39
C THR A 305 -52.33 -15.65 -31.63
N HIS A 306 -53.52 -15.79 -31.03
CA HIS A 306 -54.62 -14.85 -31.09
C HIS A 306 -54.81 -14.15 -29.74
N ASN A 307 -55.32 -12.92 -29.76
CA ASN A 307 -55.81 -12.26 -28.55
C ASN A 307 -57.19 -12.81 -28.16
N ASP A 308 -57.74 -12.35 -27.04
CA ASP A 308 -59.06 -12.80 -26.54
C ASP A 308 -60.23 -12.41 -27.47
N ARG A 309 -59.96 -11.58 -28.50
CA ARG A 309 -60.91 -11.22 -29.56
C ARG A 309 -60.77 -12.08 -30.82
N GLY A 310 -59.93 -13.11 -30.79
CA GLY A 310 -59.65 -13.98 -31.94
C GLY A 310 -58.83 -13.31 -33.05
N GLU A 311 -58.13 -12.21 -32.78
CA GLU A 311 -57.28 -11.52 -33.75
C GLU A 311 -55.81 -11.93 -33.59
N LEU A 312 -55.12 -12.13 -34.71
CA LEU A 312 -53.71 -12.55 -34.75
C LEU A 312 -52.78 -11.51 -34.07
N ARG A 313 -51.89 -11.98 -33.19
CA ARG A 313 -50.90 -11.15 -32.51
C ARG A 313 -49.73 -10.83 -33.44
N PHE A 314 -49.60 -9.54 -33.79
CA PHE A 314 -48.55 -9.05 -34.70
C PHE A 314 -47.12 -9.45 -34.30
N CYS A 315 -46.82 -9.51 -33.00
CA CYS A 315 -45.49 -9.84 -32.51
C CYS A 315 -45.01 -11.28 -32.79
N MET A 316 -45.94 -12.20 -33.08
CA MET A 316 -45.67 -13.62 -33.30
C MET A 316 -45.64 -14.00 -34.79
N THR A 317 -45.65 -13.01 -35.68
CA THR A 317 -45.71 -13.24 -37.13
C THR A 317 -44.49 -12.65 -37.84
N ASP A 318 -44.10 -13.26 -38.95
CA ASP A 318 -42.99 -12.76 -39.80
C ASP A 318 -43.21 -11.33 -40.28
N ALA A 319 -44.48 -10.89 -40.34
CA ALA A 319 -44.87 -9.52 -40.65
C ALA A 319 -44.12 -8.47 -39.80
N LYS A 320 -43.80 -8.75 -38.53
CA LYS A 320 -43.04 -7.82 -37.69
C LYS A 320 -41.60 -7.63 -38.18
N LYS A 321 -40.92 -8.71 -38.53
CA LYS A 321 -39.54 -8.66 -39.07
C LYS A 321 -39.52 -7.94 -40.40
N LEU A 322 -40.43 -8.30 -41.32
CA LEU A 322 -40.54 -7.66 -42.63
C LEU A 322 -40.89 -6.17 -42.51
N LEU A 323 -41.78 -5.80 -41.58
CA LEU A 323 -42.15 -4.40 -41.35
C LEU A 323 -40.94 -3.57 -40.87
N ARG A 324 -40.12 -4.11 -39.96
CA ARG A 324 -38.89 -3.45 -39.51
C ARG A 324 -37.95 -3.16 -40.66
N GLU A 325 -37.70 -4.15 -41.51
CA GLU A 325 -36.83 -4.03 -42.69
C GLU A 325 -37.37 -2.99 -43.69
N ASP A 326 -38.67 -3.02 -43.99
CA ASP A 326 -39.28 -2.09 -44.95
C ASP A 326 -39.37 -0.65 -44.43
N VAL A 327 -39.66 -0.49 -43.14
CA VAL A 327 -39.64 0.83 -42.51
C VAL A 327 -38.22 1.38 -42.49
N ALA A 328 -37.21 0.56 -42.21
CA ALA A 328 -35.80 0.94 -42.23
C ALA A 328 -35.34 1.36 -43.64
N ARG A 329 -35.79 0.64 -44.68
CA ARG A 329 -35.57 1.01 -46.09
C ARG A 329 -36.38 2.22 -46.56
N GLY A 330 -37.28 2.74 -45.73
CA GLY A 330 -38.09 3.91 -46.05
C GLY A 330 -39.22 3.65 -47.06
N LEU A 331 -39.58 2.39 -47.34
CA LEU A 331 -40.60 2.05 -48.35
C LEU A 331 -42.00 2.54 -47.98
N HIS A 332 -42.26 2.80 -46.71
CA HIS A 332 -43.51 3.39 -46.21
C HIS A 332 -43.67 4.89 -46.53
N LYS A 333 -42.61 5.57 -46.99
CA LYS A 333 -42.65 7.01 -47.30
C LYS A 333 -43.34 7.23 -48.65
N GLY A 334 -44.26 8.19 -48.71
CA GLY A 334 -44.95 8.57 -49.95
C GLY A 334 -46.10 7.65 -50.38
N ILE A 335 -46.37 6.57 -49.64
CA ILE A 335 -47.51 5.68 -49.88
C ILE A 335 -48.44 5.64 -48.68
N THR A 336 -49.72 5.37 -48.93
CA THR A 336 -50.70 5.25 -47.84
C THR A 336 -50.47 3.94 -47.06
N PRO A 337 -50.80 3.89 -45.76
CA PRO A 337 -50.72 2.65 -44.97
C PRO A 337 -51.44 1.45 -45.60
N LYS A 338 -52.54 1.71 -46.34
CA LYS A 338 -53.28 0.67 -47.06
C LYS A 338 -52.49 0.14 -48.26
N GLN A 339 -51.90 1.01 -49.07
CA GLN A 339 -51.02 0.60 -50.18
C GLN A 339 -49.78 -0.14 -49.67
N PHE A 340 -49.19 0.35 -48.57
CA PHE A 340 -48.05 -0.31 -47.95
C PHE A 340 -48.42 -1.70 -47.40
N GLN A 341 -49.62 -1.85 -46.83
CA GLN A 341 -50.13 -3.17 -46.43
C GLN A 341 -50.28 -4.12 -47.63
N SER A 342 -50.77 -3.63 -48.77
CA SER A 342 -50.94 -4.42 -49.99
C SER A 342 -49.62 -4.81 -50.66
N SER A 343 -48.49 -4.20 -50.27
CA SER A 343 -47.18 -4.50 -50.85
C SER A 343 -46.68 -5.92 -50.53
N ARG A 344 -47.08 -6.50 -49.39
CA ARG A 344 -46.69 -7.85 -48.98
C ARG A 344 -47.87 -8.65 -48.45
N LYS A 345 -47.99 -9.89 -48.93
CA LYS A 345 -49.04 -10.84 -48.51
C LYS A 345 -49.04 -11.09 -46.99
N ALA A 346 -47.86 -11.10 -46.36
CA ALA A 346 -47.71 -11.29 -44.91
C ALA A 346 -48.44 -10.23 -44.06
N TYR A 347 -48.76 -9.06 -44.63
CA TYR A 347 -49.46 -7.99 -43.92
C TYR A 347 -50.98 -8.08 -44.02
N HIS A 348 -51.52 -8.84 -44.99
CA HIS A 348 -52.96 -8.94 -45.26
C HIS A 348 -53.81 -9.44 -44.07
N PRO A 349 -53.34 -10.36 -43.20
CA PRO A 349 -54.14 -10.86 -42.07
C PRO A 349 -54.50 -9.78 -41.03
N PHE A 350 -53.81 -8.64 -41.02
CA PHE A 350 -54.05 -7.58 -40.05
C PHE A 350 -55.11 -6.59 -40.52
N LYS A 351 -55.97 -6.12 -39.61
CA LYS A 351 -56.90 -5.03 -39.93
C LYS A 351 -56.12 -3.76 -40.27
N ALA A 352 -56.51 -3.06 -41.33
CA ALA A 352 -55.81 -1.87 -41.83
C ALA A 352 -55.53 -0.81 -40.74
N ARG A 353 -56.47 -0.57 -39.82
CA ARG A 353 -56.29 0.33 -38.67
C ARG A 353 -55.13 -0.11 -37.77
N LYS A 354 -55.08 -1.39 -37.40
CA LYS A 354 -54.00 -1.92 -36.54
C LYS A 354 -52.66 -1.91 -37.27
N PHE A 355 -52.63 -2.27 -38.55
CA PHE A 355 -51.40 -2.25 -39.33
C PHE A 355 -50.82 -0.83 -39.44
N LYS A 356 -51.68 0.17 -39.68
CA LYS A 356 -51.31 1.61 -39.62
C LYS A 356 -50.63 1.98 -38.29
N GLU A 357 -51.21 1.56 -37.17
CA GLU A 357 -50.63 1.80 -35.84
C GLU A 357 -49.25 1.12 -35.67
N ARG A 358 -49.05 -0.08 -36.23
CA ARG A 358 -47.75 -0.78 -36.20
C ARG A 358 -46.68 -0.06 -37.00
N ILE A 359 -47.02 0.46 -38.19
CA ILE A 359 -46.10 1.31 -38.97
C ILE A 359 -45.65 2.50 -38.12
N TYR A 360 -46.58 3.20 -37.48
CA TYR A 360 -46.25 4.37 -36.65
C TYR A 360 -45.41 4.02 -35.42
N GLN A 361 -45.68 2.89 -34.77
CA GLN A 361 -44.86 2.40 -33.65
C GLN A 361 -43.43 2.10 -34.10
N GLU A 362 -43.26 1.45 -35.25
CA GLU A 362 -41.93 1.11 -35.78
C GLU A 362 -41.16 2.37 -36.21
N VAL A 363 -41.82 3.32 -36.88
CA VAL A 363 -41.22 4.64 -37.19
C VAL A 363 -40.78 5.36 -35.93
N ARG A 364 -41.60 5.32 -34.86
CA ARG A 364 -41.25 5.93 -33.57
C ARG A 364 -40.04 5.23 -32.94
N TYR A 365 -39.97 3.90 -33.02
CA TYR A 365 -38.85 3.13 -32.52
C TYR A 365 -37.54 3.48 -33.25
N GLN A 366 -37.55 3.56 -34.58
CA GLN A 366 -36.36 3.97 -35.34
C GLN A 366 -35.90 5.39 -34.99
N LYS A 367 -36.84 6.33 -34.83
CA LYS A 367 -36.53 7.68 -34.33
C LYS A 367 -35.91 7.65 -32.93
N PHE A 368 -36.38 6.77 -32.06
CA PHE A 368 -35.83 6.60 -30.71
C PHE A 368 -34.41 6.04 -30.73
N VAL A 369 -34.12 5.03 -31.55
CA VAL A 369 -32.76 4.50 -31.73
C VAL A 369 -31.81 5.58 -32.25
N ALA A 370 -32.23 6.33 -33.28
CA ALA A 370 -31.46 7.47 -33.79
C ALA A 370 -31.23 8.56 -32.71
N TYR A 371 -32.25 8.86 -31.90
CA TYR A 371 -32.12 9.77 -30.76
C TYR A 371 -31.10 9.26 -29.72
N LEU A 372 -31.07 7.96 -29.43
CA LEU A 372 -30.07 7.39 -28.51
C LEU A 372 -28.65 7.53 -29.05
N ALA A 373 -28.44 7.29 -30.35
CA ALA A 373 -27.15 7.47 -31.00
C ALA A 373 -26.70 8.95 -30.95
N ASP A 374 -27.56 9.88 -31.36
CA ASP A 374 -27.31 11.33 -31.26
C ASP A 374 -27.03 11.76 -29.81
N LYS A 375 -27.74 11.19 -28.84
CA LYS A 375 -27.51 11.46 -27.41
C LYS A 375 -26.15 10.95 -26.94
N ARG A 376 -25.69 9.77 -27.38
CA ARG A 376 -24.35 9.24 -27.08
C ARG A 376 -23.27 10.15 -27.68
N GLU A 377 -23.43 10.53 -28.95
CA GLU A 377 -22.50 11.42 -29.66
C GLU A 377 -22.41 12.79 -28.99
N LYS A 378 -23.54 13.39 -28.60
CA LYS A 378 -23.59 14.65 -27.86
C LYS A 378 -22.85 14.56 -26.52
N LYS A 379 -23.06 13.47 -25.76
CA LYS A 379 -22.34 13.25 -24.49
C LYS A 379 -20.84 13.13 -24.71
N LEU A 380 -20.41 12.42 -25.76
CA LEU A 380 -19.00 12.27 -26.10
C LEU A 380 -18.37 13.62 -26.50
N LYS A 381 -19.07 14.41 -27.34
CA LYS A 381 -18.64 15.77 -27.72
C LYS A 381 -18.52 16.70 -26.50
N GLU A 382 -19.48 16.62 -25.58
CA GLU A 382 -19.44 17.40 -24.33
C GLU A 382 -18.26 16.99 -23.44
N ALA A 383 -17.98 15.68 -23.30
CA ALA A 383 -16.83 15.18 -22.56
C ALA A 383 -15.51 15.66 -23.18
N ARG A 384 -15.36 15.52 -24.51
CA ARG A 384 -14.19 16.04 -25.25
C ARG A 384 -13.97 17.53 -25.03
N ARG A 385 -15.04 18.33 -25.08
CA ARG A 385 -14.95 19.78 -24.83
C ARG A 385 -14.47 20.08 -23.40
N LYS A 386 -15.01 19.36 -22.40
CA LYS A 386 -14.58 19.53 -20.99
C LYS A 386 -13.11 19.14 -20.79
N ASP A 387 -12.66 18.07 -21.41
CA ASP A 387 -11.27 17.62 -21.36
C ASP A 387 -10.36 18.68 -21.99
N GLN A 388 -10.71 19.22 -23.17
CA GLN A 388 -9.98 20.33 -23.81
C GLN A 388 -9.94 21.59 -22.95
N GLU A 389 -11.09 22.04 -22.41
CA GLU A 389 -11.16 23.21 -21.52
C GLU A 389 -10.29 23.02 -20.26
N LYS A 390 -10.19 21.80 -19.73
CA LYS A 390 -9.33 21.49 -18.58
C LYS A 390 -7.85 21.60 -18.95
N LYS A 391 -7.45 21.04 -20.10
CA LYS A 391 -6.08 21.13 -20.63
C LYS A 391 -5.66 22.59 -20.85
N GLU A 392 -6.49 23.38 -21.52
CA GLU A 392 -6.23 24.80 -21.73
C GLU A 392 -6.09 25.60 -20.42
N LYS A 393 -6.92 25.29 -19.41
CA LYS A 393 -6.81 25.93 -18.09
C LYS A 393 -5.52 25.54 -17.38
N GLU A 394 -5.10 24.29 -17.49
CA GLU A 394 -3.84 23.83 -16.89
C GLU A 394 -2.62 24.45 -17.58
N GLU A 395 -2.62 24.52 -18.91
CA GLU A 395 -1.57 25.18 -19.69
C GLU A 395 -1.45 26.67 -19.32
N LYS A 396 -2.60 27.39 -19.24
CA LYS A 396 -2.63 28.78 -18.76
C LYS A 396 -2.08 28.94 -17.34
N ARG A 397 -2.32 27.97 -16.44
CA ARG A 397 -1.74 27.98 -15.08
C ARG A 397 -0.23 27.77 -15.11
N LYS A 398 0.27 26.81 -15.89
CA LYS A 398 1.70 26.55 -16.07
C LYS A 398 2.41 27.76 -16.68
N GLN A 399 1.81 28.39 -17.70
CA GLN A 399 2.34 29.62 -18.29
C GLN A 399 2.42 30.76 -17.26
N LYS A 400 1.35 30.99 -16.49
CA LYS A 400 1.33 32.02 -15.44
C LYS A 400 2.37 31.74 -14.35
N GLN A 401 2.62 30.48 -14.00
CA GLN A 401 3.68 30.09 -13.06
C GLN A 401 5.07 30.42 -13.62
N ARG A 402 5.35 30.05 -14.86
CA ARG A 402 6.62 30.39 -15.55
C ARG A 402 6.84 31.90 -15.62
N GLU A 403 5.82 32.67 -15.96
CA GLU A 403 5.89 34.14 -15.97
C GLU A 403 6.19 34.71 -14.58
N MET A 404 5.60 34.15 -13.52
CA MET A 404 5.90 34.56 -12.14
C MET A 404 7.33 34.19 -11.71
N GLU A 405 7.84 33.03 -12.13
CA GLU A 405 9.21 32.61 -11.85
C GLU A 405 10.23 33.49 -12.56
N LEU A 406 10.01 33.79 -13.84
CA LEU A 406 10.85 34.72 -14.61
C LEU A 406 10.88 36.10 -13.96
N LYS A 407 9.74 36.66 -13.55
CA LYS A 407 9.68 37.93 -12.81
C LYS A 407 10.47 37.89 -11.51
N LYS A 408 10.38 36.79 -10.74
CA LYS A 408 11.16 36.61 -9.50
C LYS A 408 12.67 36.53 -9.79
N GLU A 409 13.08 35.90 -10.88
CA GLU A 409 14.48 35.85 -11.29
C GLU A 409 15.00 37.23 -11.72
N GLU A 410 14.21 37.99 -12.48
CA GLU A 410 14.51 39.37 -12.88
C GLU A 410 14.66 40.28 -11.66
N GLU A 411 13.73 40.23 -10.70
CA GLU A 411 13.83 41.00 -9.45
C GLU A 411 15.07 40.62 -8.62
N LYS A 412 15.43 39.32 -8.58
CA LYS A 412 16.66 38.86 -7.91
C LYS A 412 17.91 39.41 -8.60
N LYS A 413 17.94 39.41 -9.95
CA LYS A 413 19.04 39.97 -10.74
C LYS A 413 19.16 41.48 -10.53
N GLU A 414 18.05 42.22 -10.55
CA GLU A 414 18.03 43.68 -10.31
C GLU A 414 18.51 44.01 -8.87
N LYS A 415 18.06 43.26 -7.86
CA LYS A 415 18.54 43.42 -6.48
C LYS A 415 20.03 43.11 -6.34
N ALA A 416 20.52 42.08 -7.02
CA ALA A 416 21.94 41.74 -7.04
C ALA A 416 22.77 42.82 -7.73
N GLU A 417 22.28 43.40 -8.82
CA GLU A 417 22.93 44.50 -9.53
C GLU A 417 22.97 45.79 -8.70
N LYS A 418 21.86 46.18 -8.07
CA LYS A 418 21.81 47.32 -7.12
C LYS A 418 22.80 47.14 -5.97
N LYS A 419 22.91 45.92 -5.42
CA LYS A 419 23.89 45.60 -4.37
C LYS A 419 25.33 45.75 -4.87
N LYS A 420 25.63 45.30 -6.10
CA LYS A 420 26.95 45.49 -6.73
C LYS A 420 27.26 46.98 -6.98
N GLN A 421 26.30 47.77 -7.44
CA GLN A 421 26.45 49.23 -7.63
C GLN A 421 26.75 49.93 -6.30
N GLN A 422 25.99 49.64 -5.24
CA GLN A 422 26.24 50.18 -3.89
C GLN A 422 27.62 49.79 -3.33
N GLN A 423 28.10 48.58 -3.62
CA GLN A 423 29.45 48.16 -3.23
C GLN A 423 30.53 48.97 -3.97
N ARG A 424 30.39 49.15 -5.28
CA ARG A 424 31.31 49.97 -6.09
C ARG A 424 31.36 51.42 -5.62
N GLU A 425 30.21 52.03 -5.29
CA GLU A 425 30.14 53.40 -4.76
C GLU A 425 30.85 53.52 -3.40
N LYS A 426 30.68 52.54 -2.50
CA LYS A 426 31.38 52.51 -1.21
C LYS A 426 32.89 52.36 -1.37
N GLU A 427 33.34 51.54 -2.32
CA GLU A 427 34.76 51.38 -2.64
C GLU A 427 35.36 52.67 -3.22
N LEU A 428 34.65 53.34 -4.14
CA LEU A 428 35.08 54.61 -4.72
C LEU A 428 35.22 55.69 -3.63
N LYS A 429 34.22 55.83 -2.76
CA LYS A 429 34.27 56.76 -1.62
C LYS A 429 35.43 56.46 -0.67
N LYS A 430 35.71 55.18 -0.39
CA LYS A 430 36.86 54.76 0.42
C LYS A 430 38.20 55.12 -0.24
N GLN A 431 38.30 55.03 -1.56
CA GLN A 431 39.47 55.45 -2.32
C GLN A 431 39.65 56.98 -2.30
N GLU A 432 38.57 57.75 -2.46
CA GLU A 432 38.59 59.21 -2.34
C GLU A 432 39.01 59.67 -0.95
N ASP A 433 38.46 59.08 0.12
CA ASP A 433 38.84 59.38 1.51
C ASP A 433 40.30 59.04 1.79
N LYS A 434 40.82 57.94 1.19
CA LYS A 434 42.23 57.58 1.29
C LYS A 434 43.12 58.61 0.58
N LYS A 435 42.76 59.04 -0.63
CA LYS A 435 43.49 60.07 -1.39
C LYS A 435 43.49 61.42 -0.65
N LYS A 436 42.36 61.84 -0.08
CA LYS A 436 42.28 63.07 0.74
C LYS A 436 43.22 63.00 1.95
N LYS A 437 43.24 61.87 2.66
CA LYS A 437 44.18 61.66 3.78
C LYS A 437 45.64 61.65 3.37
N GLU A 438 45.96 61.14 2.18
CA GLU A 438 47.31 61.21 1.62
C GLU A 438 47.69 62.65 1.27
N GLN A 439 46.79 63.41 0.63
CA GLN A 439 46.98 64.84 0.36
C GLN A 439 47.14 65.68 1.64
N GLU A 440 46.29 65.49 2.65
CA GLU A 440 46.42 66.18 3.94
C GLU A 440 47.76 65.86 4.63
N LYS A 441 48.25 64.62 4.51
CA LYS A 441 49.58 64.24 5.02
C LYS A 441 50.71 64.90 4.26
N GLU A 442 50.62 64.99 2.93
CA GLU A 442 51.59 65.70 2.10
C GLU A 442 51.60 67.21 2.42
N GLU A 443 50.43 67.85 2.54
CA GLU A 443 50.32 69.27 2.92
C GLU A 443 50.89 69.52 4.32
N GLN A 444 50.63 68.64 5.30
CA GLN A 444 51.23 68.72 6.63
C GLN A 444 52.75 68.51 6.63
N ALA A 445 53.28 67.69 5.71
CA ALA A 445 54.71 67.47 5.55
C ALA A 445 55.40 68.68 4.90
N ILE A 446 54.73 69.38 3.99
CA ILE A 446 55.23 70.61 3.36
C ILE A 446 55.21 71.79 4.34
N ALA A 447 54.23 71.84 5.26
CA ALA A 447 54.10 72.90 6.25
C ALA A 447 55.08 72.81 7.44
N LYS A 448 55.72 71.66 7.64
CA LYS A 448 56.78 71.43 8.65
C LYS A 448 58.15 71.70 8.06
#